data_AF-A0A3C1UEN0-F1
#
_entry.id   AF-A0A3C1UEN0-F1
#
_cell.length_a   1.000
_cell.length_b   1.000
_cell.length_c   1.000
_cell.angle_alpha   90.00
_cell.angle_beta   90.00
_cell.angle_gamma   90.00
#
_symmetry.space_group_name_H-M   'P 1'
#
loop_
_entity.id
_entity.type
_entity.pdbx_description
1 polymer ?
#
loop_
_entity_poly.entity_id
_entity_poly.type
_entity_poly.pdbx_seq_one_letter_code
_entity_poly.pdbx_strand_id
1 'polypeptide(L)'
;MKVESDANTYVEYANQAEINRTSSLDGAFGSIYYSCKYLYMRNPNSLASYLRNTVYTRPALVPALPWKQGNNPGLVTNLAYSGGTLSWNGYDNVRYSVYAFPASMNPATFTKQVEYLLDMSYTTSYKIPVEYQSNEWQYAVCVVDRVGNEYEPVFLGSSLKALGNPALIGPANEATIDMPFTFSWHKVKDAANYVVEISNDADFGNVVERYTTTDTIASALQFSQLRHEANQYWRVQACEANHYCGVSEIRTIVPKLLT
;
A
#
# COMPACT_ATOMS: atom_id res chain seq x y z
N MET A 1 -34.34 6.30 -13.97
CA MET A 1 -35.66 6.64 -13.38
C MET A 1 -35.59 8.09 -12.92
N LYS A 2 -36.56 8.94 -13.27
CA LYS A 2 -36.58 10.34 -12.85
C LYS A 2 -36.90 10.34 -11.36
N VAL A 3 -35.93 10.66 -10.51
CA VAL A 3 -36.07 10.57 -9.05
C VAL A 3 -36.99 11.70 -8.61
N GLU A 4 -38.18 11.37 -8.13
CA GLU A 4 -39.00 12.32 -7.38
C GLU A 4 -38.30 12.59 -6.04
N SER A 5 -38.15 13.87 -5.72
CA SER A 5 -37.31 14.37 -4.63
C SER A 5 -38.13 14.52 -3.35
N ASP A 6 -38.52 13.41 -2.73
CA ASP A 6 -39.03 13.43 -1.35
C ASP A 6 -38.06 12.70 -0.40
N ALA A 7 -38.10 13.06 0.88
CA ALA A 7 -37.18 12.55 1.89
C ALA A 7 -37.33 11.04 2.13
N ASN A 8 -38.54 10.50 1.92
CA ASN A 8 -38.83 9.08 2.04
C ASN A 8 -38.10 8.25 0.98
N THR A 9 -37.96 8.79 -0.23
CA THR A 9 -37.23 8.12 -1.32
C THR A 9 -35.74 7.96 -1.00
N TYR A 10 -35.11 8.91 -0.29
CA TYR A 10 -33.68 8.81 0.06
C TYR A 10 -33.39 7.78 1.16
N VAL A 11 -34.32 7.59 2.09
CA VAL A 11 -34.24 6.54 3.12
C VAL A 11 -34.15 5.17 2.47
N GLU A 12 -34.96 4.89 1.44
CA GLU A 12 -34.93 3.61 0.72
C GLU A 12 -33.57 3.34 0.05
N TYR A 13 -32.94 4.36 -0.56
CA TYR A 13 -31.60 4.21 -1.13
C TYR A 13 -30.53 3.91 -0.06
N ALA A 14 -30.65 4.50 1.13
CA ALA A 14 -29.75 4.19 2.23
C ALA A 14 -29.97 2.78 2.78
N ASN A 15 -31.22 2.38 2.97
CA ASN A 15 -31.57 1.03 3.42
C ASN A 15 -31.06 -0.02 2.43
N GLN A 16 -31.22 0.20 1.12
CA GLN A 16 -30.69 -0.70 0.08
C GLN A 16 -29.17 -0.82 0.16
N ALA A 17 -28.46 0.30 0.36
CA ALA A 17 -27.01 0.26 0.50
C ALA A 17 -26.57 -0.52 1.75
N GLU A 18 -27.26 -0.36 2.88
CA GLU A 18 -26.98 -1.12 4.11
C GLU A 18 -27.33 -2.60 3.99
N ILE A 19 -28.44 -2.94 3.32
CA ILE A 19 -28.80 -4.33 3.04
C ILE A 19 -27.72 -4.97 2.16
N ASN A 20 -27.25 -4.29 1.11
CA ASN A 20 -26.18 -4.80 0.26
C ASN A 20 -24.89 -5.07 1.06
N ARG A 21 -24.53 -4.17 1.97
CA ARG A 21 -23.35 -4.34 2.85
C ARG A 21 -23.48 -5.49 3.83
N THR A 22 -24.67 -5.71 4.38
CA THR A 22 -24.88 -6.68 5.46
C THR A 22 -25.29 -8.06 4.95
N SER A 23 -25.82 -8.15 3.72
CA SER A 23 -26.43 -9.37 3.18
C SER A 23 -25.74 -9.93 1.93
N SER A 24 -24.75 -9.24 1.36
CA SER A 24 -23.94 -9.79 0.26
C SER A 24 -23.08 -10.96 0.76
N LEU A 25 -23.15 -12.08 0.03
CA LEU A 25 -22.38 -13.30 0.31
C LEU A 25 -21.15 -13.44 -0.60
N ASP A 26 -21.05 -12.61 -1.63
CA ASP A 26 -20.03 -12.64 -2.69
C ASP A 26 -18.96 -11.55 -2.53
N GLY A 27 -19.01 -10.77 -1.44
CA GLY A 27 -18.07 -9.68 -1.19
C GLY A 27 -18.36 -8.40 -2.00
N ALA A 28 -19.48 -8.35 -2.73
CA ALA A 28 -19.90 -7.22 -3.55
C ALA A 28 -20.76 -6.23 -2.75
N PHE A 29 -20.16 -5.57 -1.75
CA PHE A 29 -20.84 -4.62 -0.86
C PHE A 29 -21.11 -3.23 -1.48
N GLY A 30 -20.79 -3.06 -2.77
CA GLY A 30 -20.84 -1.79 -3.48
C GLY A 30 -22.26 -1.38 -3.91
N SER A 31 -22.41 -0.12 -4.29
CA SER A 31 -23.65 0.38 -4.91
C SER A 31 -23.28 1.35 -6.03
N ILE A 32 -23.96 1.23 -7.17
CA ILE A 32 -23.75 2.09 -8.34
C ILE A 32 -24.95 3.02 -8.45
N TYR A 33 -24.71 4.32 -8.38
CA TYR A 33 -25.74 5.35 -8.51
C TYR A 33 -25.64 6.06 -9.86
N TYR A 34 -26.77 6.21 -10.55
CA TYR A 34 -26.86 6.93 -11.82
C TYR A 34 -28.13 7.80 -11.86
N SER A 35 -28.12 9.02 -12.40
CA SER A 35 -26.99 9.72 -13.04
C SER A 35 -26.12 10.47 -12.04
N CYS A 36 -24.79 10.44 -12.24
CA CYS A 36 -23.83 11.13 -11.38
C CYS A 36 -24.05 12.65 -11.29
N LYS A 37 -24.81 13.25 -12.22
CA LYS A 37 -25.27 14.65 -12.14
C LYS A 37 -25.88 14.99 -10.77
N TYR A 38 -26.66 14.08 -10.21
CA TYR A 38 -27.33 14.24 -8.91
C TYR A 38 -26.46 13.88 -7.71
N LEU A 39 -25.27 13.30 -7.95
CA LEU A 39 -24.25 13.05 -6.92
C LEU A 39 -23.29 14.24 -6.77
N TYR A 40 -22.99 14.94 -7.87
CA TYR A 40 -22.07 16.08 -7.86
C TYR A 40 -22.75 17.41 -7.51
N MET A 41 -24.05 17.58 -7.79
CA MET A 41 -24.83 18.73 -7.32
C MET A 41 -25.02 18.64 -5.80
N ARG A 42 -24.09 19.24 -5.05
CA ARG A 42 -24.11 19.37 -3.59
C ARG A 42 -25.16 20.39 -3.14
N ASN A 43 -26.43 20.10 -3.43
CA ASN A 43 -27.55 20.74 -2.76
C ASN A 43 -27.71 20.08 -1.38
N PRO A 44 -27.91 20.81 -0.27
CA PRO A 44 -28.17 20.22 1.05
C PRO A 44 -29.27 19.16 1.05
N ASN A 45 -30.26 19.28 0.16
CA ASN A 45 -31.39 18.36 0.02
C ASN A 45 -31.21 17.32 -1.10
N SER A 46 -29.98 17.07 -1.58
CA SER A 46 -29.75 16.04 -2.61
C SER A 46 -29.52 14.66 -1.99
N LEU A 47 -29.75 13.61 -2.79
CA LEU A 47 -29.36 12.24 -2.46
C LEU A 47 -27.89 12.16 -2.03
N ALA A 48 -27.00 12.93 -2.67
CA ALA A 48 -25.57 12.96 -2.33
C ALA A 48 -25.32 13.42 -0.88
N SER A 49 -25.99 14.50 -0.47
CA SER A 49 -25.89 15.04 0.88
C SER A 49 -26.50 14.07 1.89
N TYR A 50 -27.63 13.45 1.56
CA TYR A 50 -28.26 12.44 2.41
C TYR A 50 -27.34 11.22 2.61
N LEU A 51 -26.82 10.63 1.54
CA LEU A 51 -25.95 9.45 1.59
C LEU A 51 -24.63 9.74 2.33
N ARG A 52 -24.04 10.93 2.15
CA ARG A 52 -22.85 11.36 2.91
C ARG A 52 -23.10 11.46 4.41
N ASN A 53 -24.29 11.90 4.81
CA ASN A 53 -24.63 12.10 6.22
C ASN A 53 -25.16 10.82 6.90
N THR A 54 -25.46 9.77 6.14
CA THR A 54 -26.08 8.54 6.66
C THR A 54 -25.23 7.29 6.41
N VAL A 55 -24.93 6.98 5.14
CA VAL A 55 -24.31 5.71 4.70
C VAL A 55 -22.79 5.82 4.50
N TYR A 56 -22.31 6.96 4.00
CA TYR A 56 -20.90 7.22 3.65
C TYR A 56 -20.32 8.33 4.55
N THR A 57 -20.44 8.14 5.86
CA THR A 57 -20.05 9.12 6.88
C THR A 57 -18.55 9.14 7.16
N ARG A 58 -17.82 8.13 6.68
CA ARG A 58 -16.37 7.99 6.89
C ARG A 58 -15.61 8.02 5.55
N PRO A 59 -14.36 8.51 5.54
CA PRO A 59 -13.47 8.34 4.41
C PRO A 59 -13.30 6.85 4.07
N ALA A 60 -13.01 6.57 2.80
CA ALA A 60 -12.72 5.23 2.32
C ALA A 60 -11.56 5.28 1.33
N LEU A 61 -10.70 4.27 1.37
CA LEU A 61 -9.63 4.11 0.39
C LEU A 61 -10.19 3.59 -0.93
N VAL A 62 -9.43 3.82 -2.01
CA VAL A 62 -9.73 3.21 -3.31
C VAL A 62 -9.55 1.69 -3.16
N PRO A 63 -10.49 0.87 -3.65
CA PRO A 63 -10.38 -0.57 -3.55
C PRO A 63 -9.13 -1.09 -4.24
N ALA A 64 -8.47 -2.06 -3.60
CA ALA A 64 -7.33 -2.75 -4.19
C ALA A 64 -7.74 -3.53 -5.44
N LEU A 65 -6.82 -3.68 -6.39
CA LEU A 65 -6.95 -4.51 -7.58
C LEU A 65 -6.19 -5.82 -7.36
N PRO A 66 -6.76 -6.82 -6.66
CA PRO A 66 -6.03 -8.01 -6.23
C PRO A 66 -5.52 -8.88 -7.39
N TRP A 67 -6.08 -8.70 -8.59
CA TRP A 67 -5.63 -9.39 -9.81
C TRP A 67 -4.40 -8.74 -10.47
N LYS A 68 -3.88 -7.63 -9.92
CA LYS A 68 -2.63 -7.01 -10.36
C LYS A 68 -1.56 -7.21 -9.29
N GLN A 69 -0.33 -7.42 -9.74
CA GLN A 69 0.80 -7.54 -8.83
C GLN A 69 1.03 -6.22 -8.08
N GLY A 70 1.03 -6.32 -6.75
CA GLY A 70 1.32 -5.20 -5.86
C GLY A 70 2.81 -4.87 -5.79
N ASN A 71 3.11 -3.63 -5.41
CA ASN A 71 4.47 -3.15 -5.26
C ASN A 71 4.62 -2.53 -3.85
N ASN A 72 5.04 -3.34 -2.86
CA ASN A 72 5.48 -2.86 -1.54
C ASN A 72 6.92 -2.30 -1.57
N PRO A 73 7.11 -0.97 -1.50
CA PRO A 73 8.46 -0.39 -1.49
C PRO A 73 9.10 -0.40 -0.08
N GLY A 74 8.33 -0.71 0.96
CA GLY A 74 8.76 -0.63 2.36
C GLY A 74 8.00 0.44 3.15
N LEU A 75 8.49 0.69 4.37
CA LEU A 75 7.93 1.63 5.32
C LEU A 75 8.41 3.06 5.06
N VAL A 76 7.54 4.05 5.32
CA VAL A 76 7.97 5.46 5.31
C VAL A 76 9.05 5.72 6.38
N THR A 77 10.00 6.59 6.08
CA THR A 77 11.09 6.95 7.00
C THR A 77 10.95 8.38 7.48
N ASN A 78 11.61 8.74 8.59
CA ASN A 78 11.63 10.10 9.13
C ASN A 78 10.22 10.72 9.33
N LEU A 79 9.26 9.91 9.79
CA LEU A 79 7.92 10.41 10.12
C LEU A 79 8.02 11.41 11.28
N ALA A 80 7.64 12.64 11.01
CA ALA A 80 7.70 13.76 11.95
C ALA A 80 6.39 14.54 11.94
N TYR A 81 6.11 15.20 13.07
CA TYR A 81 4.96 16.08 13.24
C TYR A 81 5.44 17.45 13.71
N SER A 82 5.07 18.50 12.99
CA SER A 82 5.39 19.89 13.34
C SER A 82 4.33 20.84 12.82
N GLY A 83 3.88 21.78 13.67
CA GLY A 83 2.95 22.84 13.26
C GLY A 83 1.63 22.34 12.66
N GLY A 84 1.07 21.23 13.19
CA GLY A 84 -0.18 20.65 12.67
C GLY A 84 -0.01 19.84 11.38
N THR A 85 1.23 19.56 10.97
CA THR A 85 1.53 18.89 9.70
C THR A 85 2.42 17.67 9.96
N LEU A 86 2.03 16.52 9.41
CA LEU A 86 2.90 15.36 9.28
C LEU A 86 3.77 15.48 8.03
N SER A 87 5.01 15.03 8.13
CA SER A 87 5.95 14.93 7.03
C SER A 87 6.75 13.63 7.16
N TRP A 88 7.08 13.01 6.03
CA TRP A 88 7.90 11.80 6.00
C TRP A 88 8.74 11.75 4.72
N ASN A 89 9.70 10.82 4.69
CA ASN A 89 10.37 10.40 3.48
C ASN A 89 9.60 9.23 2.87
N GLY A 90 9.24 9.36 1.60
CA GLY A 90 8.40 8.42 0.89
C GLY A 90 9.07 7.82 -0.35
N TYR A 91 8.24 7.27 -1.21
CA TYR A 91 8.58 6.64 -2.47
C TYR A 91 7.81 7.29 -3.63
N ASP A 92 8.31 7.12 -4.84
CA ASP A 92 7.62 7.53 -6.06
C ASP A 92 6.48 6.57 -6.41
N ASN A 93 5.48 7.08 -7.13
CA ASN A 93 4.37 6.29 -7.69
C ASN A 93 3.54 5.50 -6.65
N VAL A 94 3.52 5.97 -5.41
CA VAL A 94 2.66 5.47 -4.32
C VAL A 94 1.81 6.60 -3.74
N ARG A 95 0.87 6.24 -2.88
CA ARG A 95 0.03 7.15 -2.08
C ARG A 95 0.22 6.78 -0.60
N TYR A 96 -0.34 7.58 0.29
CA TYR A 96 -0.21 7.36 1.73
C TYR A 96 -1.56 7.47 2.42
N SER A 97 -1.99 6.46 3.15
CA SER A 97 -3.13 6.58 4.05
C SER A 97 -2.65 7.14 5.39
N VAL A 98 -3.40 8.10 5.93
CA VAL A 98 -3.06 8.80 7.17
C VAL A 98 -4.14 8.55 8.20
N TYR A 99 -3.72 8.18 9.41
CA TYR A 99 -4.60 7.83 10.51
C TYR A 99 -4.35 8.72 11.73
N ALA A 100 -5.42 9.01 12.46
CA ALA A 100 -5.39 9.53 13.83
C ALA A 100 -6.23 8.65 14.74
N PHE A 101 -5.60 8.11 15.78
CA PHE A 101 -6.23 7.19 16.72
C PHE A 101 -5.89 7.58 18.18
N PRO A 102 -6.72 7.19 19.17
CA PRO A 102 -6.56 7.66 20.54
C PRO A 102 -5.18 7.33 21.15
N ALA A 103 -4.63 8.26 21.93
CA ALA A 103 -3.34 8.12 22.60
C ALA A 103 -3.29 6.99 23.64
N SER A 104 -4.44 6.52 24.10
CA SER A 104 -4.58 5.38 25.00
C SER A 104 -4.56 4.03 24.29
N MET A 105 -4.73 4.00 22.96
CA MET A 105 -4.74 2.76 22.20
C MET A 105 -3.31 2.23 22.04
N ASN A 106 -3.14 0.92 22.25
CA ASN A 106 -1.88 0.23 22.00
C ASN A 106 -1.64 0.11 20.48
N PRO A 107 -0.54 0.65 19.92
CA PRO A 107 -0.24 0.53 18.50
C PRO A 107 -0.20 -0.92 17.98
N ALA A 108 0.13 -1.90 18.83
CA ALA A 108 0.11 -3.31 18.44
C ALA A 108 -1.31 -3.85 18.14
N THR A 109 -2.36 -3.14 18.57
CA THR A 109 -3.77 -3.48 18.29
C THR A 109 -4.36 -2.68 17.14
N PHE A 110 -3.57 -1.79 16.53
CA PHE A 110 -3.98 -1.00 15.38
C PHE A 110 -4.05 -1.90 14.14
N THR A 111 -5.23 -1.97 13.53
CA THR A 111 -5.52 -2.80 12.35
C THR A 111 -6.05 -1.97 11.19
N LYS A 112 -5.66 -0.68 11.12
CA LYS A 112 -6.06 0.26 10.06
C LYS A 112 -7.57 0.50 10.04
N GLN A 113 -8.19 0.55 11.23
CA GLN A 113 -9.62 0.72 11.39
C GLN A 113 -10.10 2.00 10.68
N VAL A 114 -11.20 1.89 9.92
CA VAL A 114 -11.78 3.00 9.14
C VAL A 114 -12.20 4.20 10.01
N GLU A 115 -12.43 3.96 11.30
CA GLU A 115 -12.75 4.97 12.32
C GLU A 115 -11.65 6.00 12.52
N TYR A 116 -10.41 5.59 12.27
CA TYR A 116 -9.22 6.39 12.48
C TYR A 116 -8.65 6.92 11.17
N LEU A 117 -9.19 6.51 10.02
CA LEU A 117 -8.74 6.97 8.72
C LEU A 117 -9.13 8.45 8.54
N LEU A 118 -8.12 9.30 8.37
CA LEU A 118 -8.32 10.71 8.07
C LEU A 118 -8.51 10.93 6.57
N ASP A 119 -7.52 10.57 5.78
CA ASP A 119 -7.55 10.70 4.32
C ASP A 119 -6.38 9.94 3.66
N MET A 120 -6.33 10.00 2.34
CA MET A 120 -5.18 9.59 1.54
C MET A 120 -4.41 10.81 1.03
N SER A 121 -3.13 10.90 1.39
CA SER A 121 -2.19 11.87 0.83
C SER A 121 -1.54 11.35 -0.46
N TYR A 122 -1.36 12.26 -1.42
CA TYR A 122 -0.65 12.04 -2.68
C TYR A 122 0.76 12.63 -2.66
N THR A 123 1.14 13.24 -1.54
CA THR A 123 2.46 13.82 -1.29
C THR A 123 3.01 13.27 0.02
N THR A 124 4.27 13.57 0.32
CA THR A 124 4.95 13.10 1.54
C THR A 124 4.67 13.98 2.76
N SER A 125 3.53 14.68 2.75
CA SER A 125 3.08 15.51 3.86
C SER A 125 1.56 15.51 3.94
N TYR A 126 1.03 15.72 5.14
CA TYR A 126 -0.40 15.83 5.38
C TYR A 126 -0.70 16.79 6.53
N LYS A 127 -1.65 17.71 6.31
CA LYS A 127 -2.11 18.64 7.34
C LYS A 127 -3.19 17.97 8.18
N ILE A 128 -2.90 17.75 9.46
CA ILE A 128 -3.83 17.13 10.40
C ILE A 128 -4.99 18.10 10.69
N PRO A 129 -6.26 17.67 10.67
CA PRO A 129 -7.39 18.51 11.07
C PRO A 129 -7.26 18.95 12.53
N VAL A 130 -7.72 20.17 12.86
CA VAL A 130 -7.43 20.83 14.15
C VAL A 130 -7.92 20.04 15.36
N GLU A 131 -9.02 19.31 15.20
CA GLU A 131 -9.62 18.43 16.20
C GLU A 131 -8.75 17.23 16.60
N TYR A 132 -7.79 16.86 15.74
CA TYR A 132 -6.85 15.76 15.99
C TYR A 132 -5.45 16.26 16.40
N GLN A 133 -5.24 17.57 16.63
CA GLN A 133 -3.92 18.15 16.95
C GLN A 133 -3.60 18.22 18.46
N SER A 134 -4.34 17.49 19.31
CA SER A 134 -4.10 17.43 20.76
C SER A 134 -3.24 16.22 21.16
N ASN A 135 -2.78 16.19 22.41
CA ASN A 135 -2.05 15.05 22.97
C ASN A 135 -2.92 13.79 23.21
N GLU A 136 -4.20 13.85 22.86
CA GLU A 136 -5.14 12.72 22.95
C GLU A 136 -5.05 11.81 21.72
N TRP A 137 -4.24 12.17 20.73
CA TRP A 137 -4.12 11.47 19.46
C TRP A 137 -2.69 11.04 19.17
N GLN A 138 -2.58 9.90 18.49
CA GLN A 138 -1.36 9.43 17.84
C GLN A 138 -1.64 9.27 16.36
N TYR A 139 -0.58 9.24 15.55
CA TYR A 139 -0.71 9.16 14.10
C TYR A 139 0.03 7.96 13.54
N ALA A 140 -0.54 7.41 12.48
CA ALA A 140 0.10 6.40 11.65
C ALA A 140 0.02 6.79 10.18
N VAL A 141 1.04 6.40 9.42
CA VAL A 141 1.07 6.55 7.96
C VAL A 141 1.38 5.19 7.36
N CYS A 142 0.57 4.74 6.40
CA CYS A 142 0.84 3.53 5.63
C CYS A 142 1.14 3.90 4.17
N VAL A 143 2.00 3.11 3.52
CA VAL A 143 2.18 3.21 2.07
C VAL A 143 1.04 2.47 1.38
N VAL A 144 0.47 3.09 0.33
CA VAL A 144 -0.54 2.51 -0.55
C VAL A 144 0.01 2.47 -1.96
N ASP A 145 0.14 1.28 -2.56
CA ASP A 145 0.68 1.17 -3.92
C ASP A 145 -0.29 1.69 -5.01
N ARG A 146 0.18 1.66 -6.26
CA ARG A 146 -0.61 2.07 -7.42
C ARG A 146 -1.88 1.22 -7.61
N VAL A 147 -1.87 -0.04 -7.17
CA VAL A 147 -3.00 -0.96 -7.31
C VAL A 147 -3.91 -0.98 -6.08
N GLY A 148 -3.64 -0.16 -5.06
CA GLY A 148 -4.49 0.05 -3.89
C GLY A 148 -4.19 -0.87 -2.71
N ASN A 149 -3.10 -1.64 -2.72
CA ASN A 149 -2.68 -2.41 -1.55
C ASN A 149 -2.10 -1.46 -0.51
N GLU A 150 -2.56 -1.59 0.73
CA GLU A 150 -2.08 -0.83 1.88
C GLU A 150 -1.14 -1.67 2.75
N TYR A 151 0.08 -1.17 2.97
CA TYR A 151 1.14 -1.87 3.70
C TYR A 151 1.19 -1.52 5.18
N GLU A 152 2.19 -2.05 5.87
CA GLU A 152 2.39 -1.89 7.32
C GLU A 152 2.45 -0.40 7.74
N PRO A 153 1.83 -0.04 8.88
CA PRO A 153 1.81 1.32 9.37
C PRO A 153 3.15 1.72 10.00
N VAL A 154 3.52 2.98 9.86
CA VAL A 154 4.57 3.62 10.66
C VAL A 154 3.91 4.58 11.64
N PHE A 155 4.16 4.34 12.93
CA PHE A 155 3.64 5.18 14.01
C PHE A 155 4.58 6.36 14.29
N LEU A 156 4.02 7.53 14.56
CA LEU A 156 4.81 8.70 14.98
C LEU A 156 5.59 8.37 16.26
N GLY A 157 6.89 8.67 16.27
CA GLY A 157 7.76 8.41 17.43
C GLY A 157 8.23 6.96 17.56
N SER A 158 7.87 6.07 16.61
CA SER A 158 8.42 4.71 16.56
C SER A 158 9.93 4.73 16.27
N SER A 159 10.69 3.97 17.05
CA SER A 159 12.11 3.70 16.80
C SER A 159 12.24 2.34 16.12
N LEU A 160 11.98 2.30 14.81
CA LEU A 160 12.13 1.07 14.03
C LEU A 160 13.60 0.76 13.81
N LYS A 161 13.99 -0.50 14.02
CA LYS A 161 15.35 -0.97 13.75
C LYS A 161 15.47 -1.30 12.25
N ALA A 162 16.59 -0.93 11.64
CA ALA A 162 16.92 -1.38 10.30
C ALA A 162 17.53 -2.79 10.32
N LEU A 163 17.06 -3.66 9.44
CA LEU A 163 17.70 -4.95 9.20
C LEU A 163 19.02 -4.78 8.44
N GLY A 164 19.88 -5.80 8.55
CA GLY A 164 21.09 -5.86 7.73
C GLY A 164 20.76 -6.04 6.24
N ASN A 165 21.64 -5.57 5.36
CA ASN A 165 21.46 -5.74 3.93
C ASN A 165 21.80 -7.20 3.51
N PRO A 166 20.95 -7.87 2.72
CA PRO A 166 21.30 -9.17 2.17
C PRO A 166 22.58 -9.09 1.32
N ALA A 167 23.55 -9.96 1.59
CA ALA A 167 24.74 -10.09 0.75
C ALA A 167 24.47 -11.12 -0.35
N LEU A 168 24.53 -10.69 -1.60
CA LEU A 168 24.17 -11.52 -2.76
C LEU A 168 25.27 -12.54 -3.06
N ILE A 169 24.88 -13.80 -3.24
CA ILE A 169 25.79 -14.90 -3.58
C ILE A 169 25.83 -15.03 -5.11
N GLY A 170 24.68 -15.23 -5.74
CA GLY A 170 24.58 -15.41 -7.19
C GLY A 170 23.20 -15.07 -7.76
N PRO A 171 23.10 -14.75 -9.06
CA PRO A 171 24.21 -14.67 -10.02
C PRO A 171 25.21 -13.53 -9.75
N ALA A 172 26.41 -13.62 -10.32
CA ALA A 172 27.39 -12.54 -10.24
C ALA A 172 26.90 -11.28 -10.97
N ASN A 173 27.41 -10.11 -10.58
CA ASN A 173 27.11 -8.89 -11.30
C ASN A 173 27.60 -8.98 -12.75
N GLU A 174 26.80 -8.47 -13.69
CA GLU A 174 27.03 -8.48 -15.14
C GLU A 174 27.11 -9.89 -15.75
N ALA A 175 26.63 -10.93 -15.03
CA ALA A 175 26.66 -12.29 -15.52
C ALA A 175 25.69 -12.50 -16.69
N THR A 176 26.17 -13.17 -17.73
CA THR A 176 25.31 -13.80 -18.74
C THR A 176 25.06 -15.24 -18.31
N ILE A 177 23.80 -15.65 -18.16
CA ILE A 177 23.44 -16.91 -17.51
C ILE A 177 22.30 -17.63 -18.24
N ASP A 178 22.45 -18.94 -18.44
CA ASP A 178 21.43 -19.76 -19.08
C ASP A 178 20.27 -20.07 -18.11
N MET A 179 19.05 -20.07 -18.64
CA MET A 179 17.84 -20.46 -17.92
C MET A 179 17.70 -21.99 -17.86
N PRO A 180 17.25 -22.57 -16.73
CA PRO A 180 16.90 -21.91 -15.47
C PRO A 180 18.12 -21.71 -14.56
N PHE A 181 18.10 -20.62 -13.79
CA PHE A 181 19.06 -20.38 -12.71
C PHE A 181 18.34 -19.98 -11.42
N THR A 182 19.14 -19.80 -10.36
CA THR A 182 18.64 -19.48 -9.01
C THR A 182 19.34 -18.23 -8.47
N PHE A 183 18.55 -17.28 -8.00
CA PHE A 183 19.01 -16.17 -7.16
C PHE A 183 19.30 -16.69 -5.76
N SER A 184 20.42 -16.27 -5.17
CA SER A 184 20.84 -16.70 -3.83
C SER A 184 21.53 -15.58 -3.08
N TRP A 185 21.32 -15.53 -1.77
CA TRP A 185 21.86 -14.51 -0.87
C TRP A 185 22.12 -15.09 0.53
N HIS A 186 22.92 -14.40 1.33
CA HIS A 186 23.14 -14.78 2.72
C HIS A 186 21.94 -14.43 3.61
N LYS A 187 21.66 -15.28 4.58
CA LYS A 187 20.64 -15.03 5.60
C LYS A 187 20.97 -13.77 6.40
N VAL A 188 19.98 -12.88 6.50
CA VAL A 188 20.01 -11.70 7.36
C VAL A 188 19.43 -12.07 8.73
N LYS A 189 20.13 -11.67 9.80
CA LYS A 189 19.66 -11.86 11.17
C LYS A 189 18.39 -11.04 11.42
N ASP A 190 17.43 -11.63 12.13
CA ASP A 190 16.13 -11.04 12.48
C ASP A 190 15.19 -10.80 11.27
N ALA A 191 15.52 -11.26 10.05
CA ALA A 191 14.62 -11.19 8.91
C ALA A 191 13.63 -12.37 8.91
N ALA A 192 12.33 -12.08 8.80
CA ALA A 192 11.28 -13.09 8.63
C ALA A 192 11.19 -13.59 7.18
N ASN A 193 11.37 -12.69 6.22
CA ASN A 193 11.22 -12.99 4.80
C ASN A 193 12.12 -12.11 3.93
N TYR A 194 12.18 -12.48 2.66
CA TYR A 194 12.90 -11.77 1.62
C TYR A 194 11.99 -11.44 0.45
N VAL A 195 12.20 -10.27 -0.14
CA VAL A 195 11.54 -9.83 -1.36
C VAL A 195 12.60 -9.68 -2.42
N VAL A 196 12.58 -10.56 -3.42
CA VAL A 196 13.43 -10.46 -4.60
C VAL A 196 12.72 -9.57 -5.61
N GLU A 197 13.40 -8.53 -6.06
CA GLU A 197 12.86 -7.55 -7.00
C GLU A 197 13.61 -7.60 -8.32
N ILE A 198 12.86 -7.56 -9.43
CA ILE A 198 13.38 -7.41 -10.78
C ILE A 198 12.99 -6.04 -11.31
N SER A 199 13.92 -5.34 -11.93
CA SER A 199 13.73 -4.05 -12.58
C SER A 199 14.36 -4.04 -13.97
N ASN A 200 13.78 -3.23 -14.85
CA ASN A 200 14.37 -2.90 -16.15
C ASN A 200 15.30 -1.67 -16.08
N ASP A 201 15.31 -0.95 -14.96
CA ASP A 201 16.03 0.30 -14.79
C ASP A 201 17.10 0.16 -13.69
N ALA A 202 18.29 0.68 -13.96
CA ALA A 202 19.44 0.54 -13.06
C ALA A 202 19.24 1.25 -11.70
N ASP A 203 18.41 2.29 -11.68
CA ASP A 203 18.06 3.07 -10.49
C ASP A 203 16.87 2.49 -9.71
N PHE A 204 16.28 1.38 -10.19
CA PHE A 204 15.06 0.78 -9.64
C PHE A 204 13.86 1.75 -9.63
N GLY A 205 13.83 2.74 -10.54
CA GLY A 205 12.68 3.63 -10.72
C GLY A 205 11.40 2.88 -11.13
N ASN A 206 11.54 1.71 -11.78
CA ASN A 206 10.43 0.84 -12.15
C ASN A 206 10.72 -0.64 -11.81
N VAL A 207 10.21 -1.10 -10.67
CA VAL A 207 10.22 -2.53 -10.32
C VAL A 207 9.11 -3.24 -11.08
N VAL A 208 9.49 -4.18 -11.94
CA VAL A 208 8.56 -4.89 -12.83
C VAL A 208 7.96 -6.14 -12.20
N GLU A 209 8.69 -6.79 -11.30
CA GLU A 209 8.22 -8.01 -10.65
C GLU A 209 8.86 -8.18 -9.28
N ARG A 210 8.10 -8.77 -8.37
CA ARG A 210 8.56 -9.15 -7.03
C ARG A 210 8.14 -10.54 -6.66
N TYR A 211 9.03 -11.23 -5.95
CA TYR A 211 8.76 -12.54 -5.39
C TYR A 211 9.13 -12.54 -3.90
N THR A 212 8.19 -12.94 -3.05
CA THR A 212 8.41 -13.04 -1.60
C THR A 212 8.65 -14.49 -1.20
N THR A 213 9.70 -14.73 -0.42
CA THR A 213 10.05 -16.06 0.08
C THR A 213 10.63 -15.98 1.49
N THR A 214 10.50 -17.04 2.28
CA THR A 214 11.19 -17.20 3.57
C THR A 214 12.54 -17.90 3.43
N ASP A 215 12.83 -18.44 2.25
CA ASP A 215 14.11 -19.06 1.92
C ASP A 215 15.15 -18.00 1.51
N THR A 216 16.41 -18.41 1.42
CA THR A 216 17.55 -17.61 0.94
C THR A 216 17.85 -17.81 -0.54
N ILE A 217 16.92 -18.44 -1.25
CA ILE A 217 16.99 -18.72 -2.68
C ILE A 217 15.65 -18.43 -3.36
N ALA A 218 15.71 -18.06 -4.64
CA ALA A 218 14.54 -17.95 -5.52
C ALA A 218 14.89 -18.42 -6.93
N SER A 219 14.07 -19.31 -7.50
CA SER A 219 14.24 -19.74 -8.89
C SER A 219 13.86 -18.61 -9.85
N ALA A 220 14.64 -18.43 -10.92
CA ALA A 220 14.32 -17.49 -12.00
C ALA A 220 12.97 -17.79 -12.68
N LEU A 221 12.46 -19.02 -12.56
CA LEU A 221 11.16 -19.44 -13.08
C LEU A 221 9.97 -18.84 -12.32
N GLN A 222 10.18 -18.22 -11.15
CA GLN A 222 9.14 -17.50 -10.42
C GLN A 222 8.83 -16.12 -11.03
N PHE A 223 9.65 -15.67 -11.99
CA PHE A 223 9.57 -14.32 -12.57
C PHE A 223 9.09 -14.40 -14.01
N SER A 224 7.81 -14.14 -14.23
CA SER A 224 7.15 -14.15 -15.53
C SER A 224 7.52 -12.95 -16.42
N GLN A 225 7.97 -11.86 -15.81
CA GLN A 225 8.35 -10.61 -16.48
C GLN A 225 9.86 -10.47 -16.68
N LEU A 226 10.65 -11.45 -16.20
CA LEU A 226 12.09 -11.48 -16.39
C LEU A 226 12.42 -11.62 -17.88
N ARG A 227 13.04 -10.59 -18.47
CA ARG A 227 13.36 -10.58 -19.90
C ARG A 227 14.62 -11.40 -20.18
N HIS A 228 14.65 -12.03 -21.36
CA HIS A 228 15.82 -12.75 -21.88
C HIS A 228 16.57 -11.90 -22.90
N GLU A 229 17.86 -12.21 -23.10
CA GLU A 229 18.76 -11.54 -24.04
C GLU A 229 18.83 -10.01 -23.84
N ALA A 230 18.53 -9.55 -22.62
CA ALA A 230 18.50 -8.14 -22.24
C ALA A 230 19.02 -7.97 -20.82
N ASN A 231 19.58 -6.78 -20.52
CA ASN A 231 19.97 -6.43 -19.16
C ASN A 231 18.75 -6.40 -18.25
N GLN A 232 18.85 -7.09 -17.13
CA GLN A 232 17.87 -7.10 -16.04
C GLN A 232 18.60 -6.76 -14.75
N TYR A 233 18.00 -5.91 -13.94
CA TYR A 233 18.53 -5.52 -12.65
C TYR A 233 17.76 -6.25 -11.56
N TRP A 234 18.46 -6.76 -10.56
CA TRP A 234 17.85 -7.44 -9.44
C TRP A 234 18.49 -7.05 -8.13
N ARG A 235 17.69 -7.08 -7.07
CA ARG A 235 18.13 -6.90 -5.69
C ARG A 235 17.21 -7.69 -4.75
N VAL A 236 17.64 -7.83 -3.51
CA VAL A 236 16.90 -8.55 -2.46
C VAL A 236 16.71 -7.62 -1.27
N GLN A 237 15.48 -7.56 -0.76
CA GLN A 237 15.17 -6.92 0.50
C GLN A 237 14.99 -7.97 1.59
N ALA A 238 15.62 -7.79 2.75
CA ALA A 238 15.29 -8.53 3.96
C ALA A 238 14.25 -7.73 4.75
N CYS A 239 13.12 -8.35 5.08
CA CYS A 239 12.00 -7.68 5.74
C CYS A 239 11.56 -8.40 7.02
N GLU A 240 11.00 -7.61 7.93
CA GLU A 240 10.37 -8.03 9.18
C GLU A 240 9.34 -6.97 9.57
N ALA A 241 8.29 -7.38 10.28
CA ALA A 241 7.30 -6.47 10.83
C ALA A 241 7.98 -5.46 11.78
N ASN A 242 7.56 -4.21 11.73
CA ASN A 242 8.11 -3.12 12.55
C ASN A 242 9.63 -2.92 12.41
N HIS A 243 10.20 -3.26 11.24
CA HIS A 243 11.60 -2.99 10.91
C HIS A 243 11.70 -2.30 9.55
N TYR A 244 12.74 -1.48 9.38
CA TYR A 244 13.12 -1.06 8.03
C TYR A 244 13.79 -2.22 7.31
N CYS A 245 13.30 -2.55 6.12
CA CYS A 245 13.90 -3.60 5.31
C CYS A 245 15.33 -3.23 4.93
N GLY A 246 16.26 -4.19 5.04
CA GLY A 246 17.62 -4.06 4.54
C GLY A 246 17.64 -4.37 3.05
N VAL A 247 18.26 -3.53 2.24
CA VAL A 247 18.26 -3.67 0.77
C VAL A 247 19.67 -4.04 0.32
N SER A 248 19.79 -5.10 -0.49
CA SER A 248 21.08 -5.52 -1.04
C SER A 248 21.65 -4.49 -2.03
N GLU A 249 22.90 -4.70 -2.43
CA GLU A 249 23.41 -4.12 -3.67
C GLU A 249 22.52 -4.51 -4.86
N ILE A 250 22.56 -3.69 -5.91
CA ILE A 250 21.92 -3.99 -7.19
C ILE A 250 22.91 -4.77 -8.05
N ARG A 251 22.45 -5.86 -8.66
CA ARG A 251 23.21 -6.60 -9.66
C ARG A 251 22.50 -6.60 -11.00
N THR A 252 23.28 -6.58 -12.06
CA THR A 252 22.81 -6.71 -13.45
C THR A 252 23.06 -8.13 -13.93
N ILE A 253 22.15 -8.70 -14.70
CA ILE A 253 22.31 -10.00 -15.35
C ILE A 253 21.73 -9.97 -16.77
N VAL A 254 22.17 -10.90 -17.62
CA VAL A 254 21.59 -11.17 -18.95
C VAL A 254 21.15 -12.63 -19.00
N PRO A 255 19.86 -12.93 -18.75
CA PRO A 255 19.32 -14.28 -18.88
C PRO A 255 19.30 -14.74 -20.34
N LYS A 256 19.74 -15.97 -20.61
CA LYS A 256 19.70 -16.61 -21.93
C LYS A 256 18.81 -17.84 -21.95
N LEU A 257 18.18 -18.10 -23.09
CA LEU A 257 17.48 -19.36 -23.29
C LEU A 257 18.48 -20.43 -23.72
N LEU A 258 18.36 -21.64 -23.17
CA LEU A 258 19.13 -22.79 -23.65
C LEU A 258 18.78 -23.00 -25.14
N THR A 259 19.79 -22.88 -26.00
CA THR A 259 19.72 -23.19 -27.43
C THR A 259 19.85 -24.67 -27.68
#